data_AF-A0A328UMA0-F1
#
_entry.id   AF-A0A328UMA0-F1
#
_cell.length_a   1.000
_cell.length_b   1.000
_cell.length_c   1.000
_cell.angle_alpha   90.00
_cell.angle_beta   90.00
_cell.angle_gamma   90.00
#
_symmetry.space_group_name_H-M   'P 1'
#
loop_
_entity.id
_entity.type
_entity.pdbx_description
1 polymer ?
#
loop_
_entity_poly.entity_id
_entity_poly.type
_entity_poly.pdbx_seq_one_letter_code
_entity_poly.pdbx_strand_id
1 'polypeptide(L)'
;MRESKAAVAEWDEINRMAEVFAGQHACVQKGAALMSHGEVCFAFQLGKGESAKKAFYALMQPFDTAGFWEALPEYNENGWIVLPEDMTRRVMDSVAGLSFLIGSVMFLLDGVLLLEAEAQKGR
;
A
#
# COMPACT_ATOMS: atom_id res chain seq x y z
N MET A 1 9.13 28.73 7.27
CA MET A 1 8.37 28.33 6.06
C MET A 1 8.42 26.81 6.04
N ARG A 2 7.30 26.09 6.13
CA ARG A 2 7.29 24.62 6.00
C ARG A 2 7.16 24.32 4.51
N GLU A 3 8.13 23.61 3.95
CA GLU A 3 8.11 23.24 2.54
C GLU A 3 7.13 22.07 2.34
N SER A 4 6.11 22.29 1.52
CA SER A 4 5.30 21.18 1.00
C SER A 4 6.21 20.34 0.10
N LYS A 5 6.21 19.02 0.30
CA LYS A 5 6.94 18.08 -0.56
C LYS A 5 5.93 17.24 -1.32
N ALA A 6 6.20 17.04 -2.61
CA ALA A 6 5.43 16.16 -3.46
C ALA A 6 6.34 15.46 -4.45
N ALA A 7 5.90 14.30 -4.94
CA ALA A 7 6.52 13.55 -6.01
C ALA A 7 5.45 13.15 -7.04
N VAL A 8 5.89 12.89 -8.27
CA VAL A 8 5.03 12.38 -9.34
C VAL A 8 5.48 10.97 -9.65
N ALA A 9 4.52 10.06 -9.84
CA ALA A 9 4.77 8.69 -10.23
C ALA A 9 3.79 8.26 -11.33
N GLU A 10 4.25 7.44 -12.26
CA GLU A 10 3.37 6.78 -13.23
C GLU A 10 2.69 5.56 -12.60
N TRP A 11 1.52 5.18 -13.11
CA TRP A 11 0.77 4.02 -12.63
C TRP A 11 1.61 2.73 -12.61
N ASP A 12 2.48 2.55 -13.61
CA ASP A 12 3.37 1.39 -13.68
C ASP A 12 4.43 1.40 -12.56
N GLU A 13 4.86 2.57 -12.10
CA GLU A 13 5.77 2.70 -10.96
C GLU A 13 5.05 2.32 -9.66
N ILE A 14 3.80 2.75 -9.49
CA ILE A 14 2.95 2.38 -8.34
C ILE A 14 2.68 0.87 -8.34
N ASN A 15 2.38 0.28 -9.50
CA ASN A 15 2.20 -1.17 -9.60
C ASN A 15 3.51 -1.91 -9.29
N ARG A 16 4.65 -1.42 -9.77
CA ARG A 16 5.97 -1.99 -9.46
C ARG A 16 6.30 -1.93 -7.98
N MET A 17 5.87 -0.89 -7.25
CA MET A 17 6.04 -0.84 -5.79
C MET A 17 5.35 -2.00 -5.08
N ALA A 18 4.12 -2.36 -5.49
CA ALA A 18 3.42 -3.54 -4.96
C ALA A 18 4.16 -4.85 -5.30
N GLU A 19 4.69 -4.97 -6.52
CA GLU A 19 5.49 -6.14 -6.93
C GLU A 19 6.80 -6.26 -6.15
N VAL A 20 7.49 -5.13 -5.91
CA VAL A 20 8.72 -5.08 -5.10
C VAL A 20 8.43 -5.52 -3.67
N PHE A 21 7.36 -5.00 -3.06
CA PHE A 21 6.94 -5.43 -1.73
C PHE A 21 6.65 -6.94 -1.69
N ALA A 22 5.89 -7.46 -2.65
CA ALA A 22 5.64 -8.89 -2.76
C ALA A 22 6.92 -9.72 -2.90
N GLY A 23 7.87 -9.27 -3.73
CA GLY A 23 9.15 -9.95 -3.93
C GLY A 23 10.06 -9.99 -2.69
N GLN A 24 9.85 -9.09 -1.72
CA GLN A 24 10.58 -9.06 -0.46
C GLN A 24 9.98 -10.01 0.61
N HIS A 25 8.77 -10.54 0.38
CA HIS A 25 8.03 -11.26 1.41
C HIS A 25 7.48 -12.61 0.91
N ALA A 26 8.08 -13.71 1.40
CA ALA A 26 7.77 -15.07 0.94
C ALA A 26 6.32 -15.54 1.17
N CYS A 27 5.53 -14.88 2.02
CA CYS A 27 4.11 -15.18 2.21
C CYS A 27 3.21 -14.63 1.10
N VAL A 28 3.74 -13.73 0.26
CA VAL A 28 3.05 -13.08 -0.86
C VAL A 28 3.54 -13.67 -2.18
N GLN A 29 2.61 -14.05 -3.06
CA GLN A 29 2.91 -14.56 -4.40
C GLN A 29 2.97 -13.45 -5.43
N LYS A 30 2.07 -12.48 -5.34
CA LYS A 30 1.95 -11.34 -6.26
C LYS A 30 1.46 -10.11 -5.53
N GLY A 31 1.90 -8.94 -5.97
CA GLY A 31 1.37 -7.64 -5.60
C GLY A 31 0.84 -6.93 -6.83
N ALA A 32 -0.20 -6.13 -6.65
CA ALA A 32 -0.75 -5.27 -7.69
C ALA A 32 -1.27 -3.97 -7.09
N ALA A 33 -1.18 -2.88 -7.84
CA ALA A 33 -1.93 -1.67 -7.56
C ALA A 33 -3.29 -1.73 -8.27
N LEU A 34 -4.34 -1.26 -7.59
CA LEU A 34 -5.68 -1.16 -8.16
C LEU A 34 -6.37 0.11 -7.70
N MET A 35 -7.42 0.48 -8.43
CA MET A 35 -8.31 1.57 -8.07
C MET A 35 -9.55 1.00 -7.38
N SER A 36 -9.81 1.40 -6.14
CA SER A 36 -10.98 1.00 -5.38
C SER A 36 -11.67 2.23 -4.82
N HIS A 37 -12.93 2.45 -5.15
CA HIS A 37 -13.71 3.62 -4.66
C HIS A 37 -13.05 5.00 -4.86
N GLY A 38 -12.19 5.13 -5.88
CA GLY A 38 -11.45 6.37 -6.16
C GLY A 38 -10.10 6.50 -5.43
N GLU A 39 -9.72 5.47 -4.68
CA GLU A 39 -8.46 5.40 -3.94
C GLU A 39 -7.50 4.40 -4.60
N VAL A 40 -6.20 4.67 -4.48
CA VAL A 40 -5.15 3.72 -4.85
C VAL A 40 -4.99 2.71 -3.72
N CYS A 41 -5.20 1.45 -4.03
CA CYS A 41 -5.05 0.35 -3.09
C CYS A 41 -4.02 -0.65 -3.59
N PHE A 42 -3.18 -1.15 -2.69
CA PHE A 42 -2.40 -2.35 -2.96
C PHE A 42 -3.22 -3.60 -2.68
N ALA A 43 -3.10 -4.58 -3.55
CA ALA A 43 -3.67 -5.91 -3.36
C ALA A 43 -2.56 -6.95 -3.45
N PHE A 44 -2.67 -7.95 -2.59
CA PHE A 44 -1.69 -9.02 -2.49
C PHE A 44 -2.35 -10.38 -2.61
N GLN A 45 -1.84 -11.20 -3.52
CA GLN A 45 -2.20 -12.61 -3.61
C GLN A 45 -1.27 -13.40 -2.72
N LEU A 46 -1.81 -14.14 -1.75
CA LEU A 46 -1.00 -14.89 -0.79
C LEU A 46 -0.71 -16.32 -1.28
N GLY A 47 0.29 -16.95 -0.65
CA GLY A 47 0.47 -18.40 -0.73
C GLY A 47 -0.75 -19.15 -0.21
N LYS A 48 -0.94 -20.39 -0.69
CA LYS A 48 -2.06 -21.23 -0.22
C LYS A 48 -1.87 -21.63 1.25
N GLY A 49 -2.95 -21.54 2.03
CA GLY A 49 -3.04 -22.09 3.38
C GLY A 49 -3.02 -21.06 4.51
N GLU A 50 -3.35 -21.54 5.70
CA GLU A 50 -3.51 -20.72 6.91
C GLU A 50 -2.18 -20.11 7.41
N SER A 51 -1.05 -20.78 7.14
CA SER A 51 0.27 -20.29 7.52
C SER A 51 0.67 -19.02 6.76
N ALA A 52 0.43 -18.97 5.45
CA ALA A 52 0.69 -17.79 4.62
C ALA A 52 -0.18 -16.62 5.08
N LYS A 53 -1.45 -16.89 5.40
CA LYS A 53 -2.39 -15.90 5.93
C LYS A 53 -1.90 -15.28 7.24
N LYS A 54 -1.50 -16.11 8.21
CA LYS A 54 -0.95 -15.64 9.49
C LYS A 54 0.36 -14.87 9.34
N ALA A 55 1.23 -15.33 8.45
CA ALA A 55 2.49 -14.63 8.15
C ALA A 55 2.23 -13.25 7.52
N PHE A 56 1.31 -13.16 6.57
CA PHE A 56 0.91 -11.89 5.96
C PHE A 56 0.27 -10.95 6.98
N TYR A 57 -0.61 -11.46 7.83
CA TYR A 57 -1.20 -10.65 8.90
C TYR A 57 -0.13 -10.07 9.83
N ALA A 58 0.81 -10.89 10.30
CA ALA A 58 1.92 -10.43 11.14
C ALA A 58 2.82 -9.40 10.42
N LEU A 59 3.05 -9.59 9.12
CA LEU A 59 3.78 -8.64 8.28
C LEU A 59 3.06 -7.28 8.19
N MET A 60 1.74 -7.29 8.18
CA MET A 60 0.91 -6.09 8.00
C MET A 60 0.60 -5.33 9.29
N GLN A 61 0.72 -5.99 10.46
CA GLN A 61 0.47 -5.38 11.78
C GLN A 61 1.16 -4.02 12.01
N PRO A 62 2.43 -3.80 11.61
CA PRO A 62 3.07 -2.48 11.77
C PRO A 62 2.42 -1.36 10.95
N PHE A 63 1.69 -1.70 9.88
CA PHE A 63 1.01 -0.75 9.01
C PHE A 63 -0.43 -0.49 9.44
N ASP A 64 -1.03 -1.36 10.25
CA ASP A 64 -2.41 -1.24 10.73
C ASP A 64 -2.50 -0.36 11.99
N THR A 65 -2.44 0.96 11.83
CA THR A 65 -2.61 1.89 12.97
C THR A 65 -4.04 2.22 13.31
N ALA A 66 -4.97 1.95 12.39
CA ALA A 66 -6.39 2.21 12.59
C ALA A 66 -7.10 1.03 13.29
N GLY A 67 -6.41 -0.11 13.48
CA GLY A 67 -7.01 -1.33 13.98
C GLY A 67 -8.02 -1.92 12.99
N PHE A 68 -7.77 -1.72 11.69
CA PHE A 68 -8.67 -2.15 10.63
C PHE A 68 -8.83 -3.68 10.63
N TRP A 69 -7.81 -4.43 11.05
CA TRP A 69 -7.93 -5.87 11.20
C TRP A 69 -7.99 -6.27 12.67
N GLU A 70 -9.21 -6.39 13.18
CA GLU A 70 -9.49 -7.08 14.45
C GLU A 70 -9.45 -8.62 14.30
N ALA A 71 -9.48 -9.11 13.05
CA ALA A 71 -9.43 -10.53 12.69
C ALA A 71 -8.61 -10.76 11.41
N LEU A 72 -8.24 -12.02 11.13
CA LEU A 72 -7.46 -12.36 9.94
C LEU A 72 -8.22 -12.01 8.65
N PRO A 73 -7.66 -11.14 7.77
CA PRO A 73 -8.35 -10.62 6.59
C PRO A 73 -8.83 -11.74 5.66
N GLU A 74 -10.06 -11.64 5.16
CA GLU A 74 -10.62 -12.66 4.26
C GLU A 74 -10.07 -12.53 2.84
N TYR A 75 -9.96 -13.68 2.17
CA TYR A 75 -9.64 -13.71 0.74
C TYR A 75 -10.88 -13.30 -0.06
N ASN A 76 -10.68 -12.59 -1.17
CA ASN A 76 -11.66 -12.65 -2.24
C ASN A 76 -11.64 -14.02 -2.94
N GLU A 77 -12.58 -14.24 -3.86
CA GLU A 77 -12.73 -15.51 -4.59
C GLU A 77 -11.46 -15.95 -5.35
N ASN A 78 -10.54 -15.03 -5.61
CA ASN A 78 -9.29 -15.25 -6.34
C ASN A 78 -8.05 -15.30 -5.43
N GLY A 79 -8.23 -15.31 -4.10
CA GLY A 79 -7.13 -15.40 -3.14
C GLY A 79 -6.37 -14.10 -2.90
N TRP A 80 -6.95 -12.95 -3.27
CA TRP A 80 -6.37 -11.63 -3.02
C TRP A 80 -6.92 -11.01 -1.75
N ILE A 81 -6.07 -10.20 -1.12
CA ILE A 81 -6.43 -9.30 -0.03
C ILE A 81 -6.13 -7.88 -0.52
N VAL A 82 -7.14 -7.01 -0.46
CA VAL A 82 -7.00 -5.59 -0.79
C VAL A 82 -6.74 -4.83 0.50
N LEU A 83 -5.70 -4.01 0.51
CA LEU A 83 -5.38 -3.14 1.62
C LEU A 83 -6.23 -1.86 1.55
N PRO A 84 -6.65 -1.31 2.70
CA PRO A 84 -7.14 0.06 2.79
C PRO A 84 -6.10 1.07 2.28
N GLU A 85 -6.55 2.25 1.89
CA GLU A 85 -5.68 3.32 1.38
C GLU A 85 -4.59 3.75 2.39
N ASP A 86 -4.92 3.88 3.68
CA ASP A 86 -3.94 4.22 4.73
C ASP A 86 -2.82 3.19 4.83
N MET A 87 -3.17 1.90 4.84
CA MET A 87 -2.18 0.81 4.84
C MET A 87 -1.38 0.81 3.53
N THR A 88 -2.03 1.07 2.40
CA THR A 88 -1.38 1.17 1.09
C THR A 88 -0.30 2.24 1.09
N ARG A 89 -0.60 3.45 1.58
CA ARG A 89 0.36 4.57 1.67
C ARG A 89 1.57 4.22 2.52
N ARG A 90 1.38 3.52 3.64
CA ARG A 90 2.50 3.11 4.51
C ARG A 90 3.34 1.99 3.91
N VAL A 91 2.71 1.07 3.17
CA VAL A 91 3.45 0.09 2.37
C VAL A 91 4.24 0.81 1.29
N MET A 92 3.66 1.80 0.61
CA MET A 92 4.38 2.64 -0.36
C MET A 92 5.58 3.36 0.28
N ASP A 93 5.44 3.93 1.48
CA ASP A 93 6.55 4.56 2.21
C ASP A 93 7.74 3.60 2.42
N SER A 94 7.46 2.32 2.64
CA SER A 94 8.50 1.30 2.86
C SER A 94 9.32 0.96 1.61
N VAL A 95 8.79 1.23 0.40
CA VAL A 95 9.43 0.82 -0.87
C VAL A 95 9.73 1.98 -1.81
N ALA A 96 9.08 3.14 -1.67
CA ALA A 96 9.20 4.26 -2.60
C ALA A 96 10.54 5.00 -2.49
N GLY A 97 11.25 4.88 -1.36
CA GLY A 97 12.55 5.53 -1.17
C GLY A 97 12.49 7.07 -1.14
N LEU A 98 11.31 7.64 -0.86
CA LEU A 98 11.11 9.08 -0.81
C LEU A 98 11.71 9.69 0.47
N SER A 99 12.05 10.98 0.41
CA SER A 99 12.55 11.74 1.58
C SER A 99 11.43 12.25 2.51
N PHE A 100 10.21 11.74 2.34
CA PHE A 100 9.02 12.10 3.09
C PHE A 100 8.01 10.94 3.10
N LEU A 101 7.10 10.94 4.08
CA LEU A 101 6.00 10.00 4.18
C LEU A 101 4.80 10.48 3.35
N ILE A 102 4.17 9.56 2.63
CA ILE A 102 3.07 9.84 1.71
C ILE A 102 1.77 10.03 2.51
N GLY A 103 1.25 11.25 2.48
CA GLY A 103 0.00 11.66 3.11
C GLY A 103 -1.22 11.48 2.25
N SER A 104 -1.10 11.63 0.93
CA SER A 104 -2.20 11.47 -0.02
C SER A 104 -1.67 11.00 -1.37
N VAL A 105 -2.52 10.27 -2.10
CA VAL A 105 -2.27 9.87 -3.48
C VAL A 105 -3.41 10.40 -4.34
N MET A 106 -3.09 11.26 -5.30
CA MET A 106 -4.09 11.85 -6.19
C MET A 106 -3.83 11.44 -7.63
N PHE A 107 -4.88 11.03 -8.32
CA PHE A 107 -4.81 10.78 -9.75
C PHE A 107 -4.82 12.10 -10.53
N LEU A 108 -3.84 12.27 -11.41
CA LEU A 108 -3.78 13.38 -12.38
C LEU A 108 -4.33 12.87 -13.73
N LEU A 109 -3.90 13.47 -14.84
CA LEU A 109 -4.24 12.98 -16.18
C LEU A 109 -3.24 11.91 -16.64
N ASP A 110 -3.68 11.07 -17.57
CA ASP A 110 -2.83 10.14 -18.33
C ASP A 110 -2.05 9.09 -17.50
N GLY A 111 -2.64 8.56 -16.42
CA GLY A 111 -2.01 7.50 -15.63
C GLY A 111 -0.92 7.99 -14.68
N VAL A 112 -0.83 9.30 -14.47
CA VAL A 112 0.12 9.94 -13.57
C VAL A 112 -0.53 10.20 -12.21
N LEU A 113 0.22 9.99 -11.13
CA LEU A 113 -0.22 10.20 -9.76
C LEU A 113 0.67 11.23 -9.06
N LEU A 114 0.06 12.06 -8.23
CA LEU A 114 0.72 12.96 -7.30
C LEU A 114 0.76 12.31 -5.91
N LEU A 115 1.96 12.19 -5.35
CA LEU A 115 2.22 11.71 -4.00
C LEU A 115 2.59 12.92 -3.14
N GLU A 116 1.68 13.37 -2.26
CA GLU A 116 1.95 14.52 -1.39
C GLU A 116 2.35 14.07 0.01
N ALA A 117 3.22 14.85 0.66
CA ALA A 117 3.68 14.55 2.00
C ALA A 117 2.56 14.65 3.05
N GLU A 118 2.63 13.80 4.08
CA GLU A 118 1.73 13.88 5.23
C GLU A 118 1.80 15.27 5.89
N ALA A 119 0.65 15.92 6.01
CA ALA A 119 0.54 17.22 6.66
C ALA A 119 0.93 17.08 8.14
N GLN A 120 2.09 17.62 8.53
CA GLN A 120 2.47 17.67 9.93
C GLN A 120 1.47 18.51 10.71
N LYS A 121 0.57 17.86 11.47
CA LYS A 121 -0.28 18.53 12.47
C LYS A 121 0.64 19.32 13.41
N GLY A 122 0.54 20.65 13.33
CA GLY A 122 1.29 21.54 14.23
C GLY A 122 0.97 21.18 15.68
N ARG A 123 2.01 20.92 16.47
CA ARG A 123 1.93 20.97 17.92
C ARG A 123 2.00 22.41 18.37
#